data_AF-A0A090LL38-F1
#
_entry.id   AF-A0A090LL38-F1
#
_cell.length_a   1.000
_cell.length_b   1.000
_cell.length_c   1.000
_cell.angle_alpha   90.00
_cell.angle_beta   90.00
_cell.angle_gamma   90.00
#
_symmetry.space_group_name_H-M   'P 1'
#
loop_
_entity.id
_entity.type
_entity.pdbx_description
1 polymer ?
#
loop_
_entity_poly.entity_id
_entity_poly.type
_entity_poly.pdbx_seq_one_letter_code
_entity_poly.pdbx_strand_id
1 'polypeptide(L)'
;MSGQFIETLSTNFFLIASGPFKYSSSNIITILIPLLFSTSLYLVITSVPISFVYRYTIIVGNKLWTMKIFYLAILINIVIVMPINVFGYQAFVTESPKYDSNLILLDKRIWFNKEINKYRLFVMANKKNIYYKLMISYIFIVICAVYIVIIFSSYAVKRKLKKASRINTWNRIQKLNNINHQINNILFIQALIPLIFILIPYSFWLICIILKVRFLNIFSPLLWIHISWIPTVEAIATIFLVKEFRKGIAKFWKINIYSEITRISR
;
A
#
# COMPACT_ATOMS: atom_id res chain seq x y z
N MET A 1 -9.62 9.87 -4.94
CA MET A 1 -9.74 8.90 -6.05
C MET A 1 -9.60 7.52 -5.49
N SER A 2 -10.49 6.61 -5.84
CA SER A 2 -10.49 5.23 -5.33
C SER A 2 -10.53 4.26 -6.50
N GLY A 3 -9.45 3.48 -6.67
CA GLY A 3 -9.31 2.35 -7.60
C GLY A 3 -9.87 1.05 -7.00
N GLN A 4 -10.81 0.35 -7.63
CA GLN A 4 -11.19 -1.03 -7.25
C GLN A 4 -11.00 -1.99 -8.40
N PHE A 5 -10.44 -3.17 -8.11
CA PHE A 5 -10.43 -4.31 -9.00
C PHE A 5 -11.63 -5.21 -8.74
N ILE A 6 -12.49 -5.38 -9.75
CA ILE A 6 -13.59 -6.35 -9.69
C ILE A 6 -13.42 -7.28 -10.89
N GLU A 7 -13.27 -8.58 -10.63
CA GLU A 7 -13.49 -9.60 -11.66
C GLU A 7 -14.92 -10.10 -11.48
N THR A 8 -15.78 -9.80 -12.46
CA THR A 8 -17.13 -10.39 -12.50
C THR A 8 -17.08 -11.78 -13.12
N LEU A 9 -18.15 -12.55 -12.94
CA LEU A 9 -18.40 -13.84 -13.62
C LEU A 9 -18.12 -13.80 -15.14
N SER A 10 -18.12 -12.62 -15.76
CA SER A 10 -17.81 -12.35 -17.16
C SER A 10 -16.33 -12.01 -17.40
N THR A 11 -15.38 -12.86 -16.99
CA THR A 11 -13.96 -12.93 -17.48
C THR A 11 -13.12 -11.64 -17.62
N ASN A 12 -13.61 -10.50 -17.13
CA ASN A 12 -13.10 -9.18 -17.43
C ASN A 12 -12.72 -8.51 -16.12
N PHE A 13 -11.67 -7.71 -16.22
CA PHE A 13 -11.10 -7.00 -15.09
C PHE A 13 -11.53 -5.54 -15.15
N PHE A 14 -12.16 -5.05 -14.08
CA PHE A 14 -12.58 -3.66 -13.98
C PHE A 14 -11.69 -2.92 -13.01
N LEU A 15 -11.18 -1.78 -13.43
CA LEU A 15 -10.56 -0.78 -12.58
C LEU A 15 -11.56 0.37 -12.42
N ILE A 16 -12.08 0.53 -11.22
CA ILE A 16 -13.08 1.56 -10.88
C ILE A 16 -12.35 2.75 -10.28
N ALA A 17 -12.49 3.95 -10.85
CA ALA A 17 -12.10 5.22 -10.23
C ALA A 17 -13.34 6.04 -9.83
N SER A 18 -13.20 6.93 -8.85
CA SER A 18 -14.22 7.92 -8.50
C SER A 18 -13.63 9.33 -8.54
N GLY A 19 -14.39 10.28 -9.10
CA GLY A 19 -14.00 11.69 -9.17
C GLY A 19 -14.74 12.51 -10.23
N PRO A 20 -14.47 13.83 -10.31
CA PRO A 20 -15.13 14.73 -11.25
C PRO A 20 -14.78 14.43 -12.72
N PHE A 21 -13.74 13.64 -12.96
CA PHE A 21 -13.21 13.34 -14.27
C PHE A 21 -14.03 12.36 -15.11
N LYS A 22 -15.13 11.80 -14.56
CA LYS A 22 -16.11 11.01 -15.34
C LYS A 22 -16.63 11.79 -16.54
N TYR A 23 -16.81 13.11 -16.39
CA TYR A 23 -17.32 13.99 -17.43
C TYR A 23 -16.27 14.44 -18.43
N SER A 24 -15.03 13.94 -18.32
CA SER A 24 -14.03 14.22 -19.33
C SER A 24 -14.41 13.50 -20.61
N SER A 25 -14.43 14.23 -21.72
CA SER A 25 -14.65 13.69 -23.06
C SER A 25 -13.48 12.82 -23.57
N SER A 26 -12.35 12.82 -22.87
CA SER A 26 -11.14 12.11 -23.30
C SER A 26 -11.04 10.73 -22.66
N ASN A 27 -11.09 9.70 -23.51
CA ASN A 27 -10.78 8.31 -23.14
C ASN A 27 -9.37 8.14 -22.56
N ILE A 28 -8.44 9.06 -22.87
CA ILE A 28 -7.08 9.01 -22.32
C ILE A 28 -7.10 9.41 -20.84
N ILE A 29 -7.85 10.47 -20.50
CA ILE A 29 -7.96 10.96 -19.12
C ILE A 29 -8.66 9.91 -18.24
N THR A 30 -9.67 9.24 -18.77
CA THR A 30 -10.40 8.18 -18.07
C THR A 30 -9.49 6.99 -17.72
N ILE A 31 -8.48 6.67 -18.54
CA ILE A 31 -7.50 5.62 -18.26
C ILE A 31 -6.36 6.11 -17.35
N LEU A 32 -5.82 7.30 -17.59
CA LEU A 32 -4.64 7.82 -16.87
C LEU A 32 -4.90 7.99 -15.38
N ILE A 33 -6.10 8.45 -15.01
CA ILE A 33 -6.49 8.70 -13.63
C ILE A 33 -6.41 7.46 -12.74
N PRO A 34 -7.06 6.33 -13.10
CA PRO A 34 -6.93 5.12 -12.33
C PRO A 34 -5.50 4.56 -12.30
N LEU A 35 -4.73 4.72 -13.39
CA LEU A 35 -3.31 4.34 -13.41
C LEU A 35 -2.45 5.19 -12.47
N LEU A 36 -2.70 6.50 -12.38
CA LEU A 36 -2.04 7.38 -11.40
C LEU A 36 -2.36 6.97 -9.96
N PHE A 37 -3.60 6.58 -9.70
CA PHE A 37 -3.98 6.04 -8.41
C PHE A 37 -3.23 4.72 -8.11
N SER A 38 -3.22 3.78 -9.05
CA SER A 38 -2.45 2.54 -8.91
C SER A 38 -0.95 2.81 -8.71
N THR A 39 -0.37 3.79 -9.43
CA THR A 39 1.02 4.24 -9.26
C THR A 39 1.28 4.67 -7.82
N SER A 40 0.40 5.48 -7.24
CA SER A 40 0.57 5.95 -5.86
C SER A 40 0.61 4.80 -4.86
N LEU A 41 -0.25 3.78 -5.03
CA LEU A 41 -0.26 2.59 -4.18
C LEU A 41 1.04 1.79 -4.32
N TYR A 42 1.49 1.54 -5.55
CA TYR A 42 2.71 0.77 -5.77
C TYR A 42 3.96 1.51 -5.35
N LEU A 43 4.01 2.85 -5.47
CA LEU A 43 5.09 3.67 -4.92
C LEU A 43 5.19 3.55 -3.41
N VAL A 44 4.06 3.53 -2.70
CA VAL A 44 4.04 3.29 -1.25
C VAL A 44 4.66 1.93 -0.93
N ILE A 45 4.20 0.85 -1.57
CA ILE A 45 4.72 -0.51 -1.34
C ILE A 45 6.23 -0.61 -1.63
N THR A 46 6.66 -0.08 -2.77
CA THR A 46 8.05 -0.16 -3.23
C THR A 46 8.99 0.79 -2.47
N SER A 47 8.45 1.81 -1.80
CA SER A 47 9.23 2.69 -0.91
C SER A 47 9.62 2.03 0.43
N VAL A 48 8.84 1.05 0.91
CA VAL A 48 9.07 0.41 2.22
C VAL A 48 10.48 -0.19 2.34
N PRO A 49 10.98 -0.98 1.37
CA PRO A 49 12.36 -1.50 1.40
C PRO A 49 13.45 -0.46 1.59
N ILE A 50 13.28 0.77 1.11
CA ILE A 50 14.32 1.82 1.17
C ILE A 50 14.76 2.04 2.62
N SER A 51 13.81 2.08 3.56
CA SER A 51 14.08 2.23 4.99
C SER A 51 14.91 1.06 5.57
N PHE A 52 14.66 -0.16 5.10
CA PHE A 52 15.38 -1.37 5.53
C PHE A 52 16.78 -1.44 4.93
N VAL A 53 16.92 -1.11 3.64
CA VAL A 53 18.22 -1.10 2.96
C VAL A 53 19.10 -0.01 3.58
N TYR A 54 18.57 1.19 3.84
CA TYR A 54 19.29 2.26 4.54
C TYR A 54 19.82 1.81 5.90
N ARG A 55 19.01 1.09 6.69
CA ARG A 55 19.44 0.54 7.98
C ARG A 55 20.48 -0.55 7.84
N TYR A 56 20.29 -1.43 6.87
CA TYR A 56 21.25 -2.48 6.55
C TYR A 56 22.62 -1.86 6.24
N THR A 57 22.68 -0.82 5.41
CA THR A 57 23.95 -0.17 5.05
C THR A 57 24.61 0.50 6.24
N ILE A 58 23.84 1.10 7.16
CA ILE A 58 24.42 1.73 8.37
C ILE A 58 24.92 0.68 9.36
N ILE A 59 24.09 -0.30 9.71
CA ILE A 59 24.38 -1.22 10.83
C ILE A 59 25.31 -2.36 10.37
N VAL A 60 25.07 -2.92 9.20
CA VAL A 60 25.83 -4.05 8.67
C VAL A 60 27.00 -3.56 7.83
N GLY A 61 26.75 -2.60 6.95
CA GLY A 61 27.73 -2.06 6.01
C GLY A 61 28.64 -0.95 6.58
N ASN A 62 28.30 -0.38 7.74
CA ASN A 62 28.99 0.78 8.34
C ASN A 62 29.14 1.98 7.37
N LYS A 63 28.15 2.18 6.49
CA LYS A 63 28.13 3.25 5.49
C LYS A 63 26.86 4.09 5.66
N LEU A 64 27.05 5.39 5.85
CA LEU A 64 25.98 6.38 5.83
C LEU A 64 25.59 6.69 4.39
N TRP A 65 24.30 6.84 4.13
CA TRP A 65 23.87 7.32 2.82
C TRP A 65 24.13 8.81 2.71
N THR A 66 24.73 9.21 1.61
CA THR A 66 24.72 10.61 1.17
C THR A 66 23.36 10.94 0.58
N MET A 67 23.01 12.23 0.53
CA MET A 67 21.77 12.68 -0.12
C MET A 67 21.64 12.18 -1.56
N LYS A 68 22.76 12.07 -2.28
CA LYS A 68 22.79 11.54 -3.65
C LYS A 68 22.30 10.10 -3.73
N ILE A 69 22.73 9.23 -2.81
CA ILE A 69 22.30 7.82 -2.77
C ILE A 69 20.81 7.73 -2.41
N PHE A 70 20.34 8.58 -1.50
CA PHE A 70 18.93 8.62 -1.13
C PHE A 70 18.04 9.05 -2.31
N TYR A 71 18.40 10.13 -3.01
CA TYR A 71 17.67 10.55 -4.21
C TYR A 71 17.72 9.51 -5.33
N LEU A 72 18.86 8.83 -5.51
CA LEU A 72 18.97 7.73 -6.45
C LEU A 72 18.03 6.58 -6.09
N ALA A 73 17.91 6.22 -4.81
CA ALA A 73 16.98 5.19 -4.36
C ALA A 73 15.51 5.58 -4.65
N ILE A 74 15.14 6.84 -4.44
CA ILE A 74 13.81 7.36 -4.78
C ILE A 74 13.58 7.31 -6.30
N LEU A 75 14.58 7.70 -7.10
CA LEU A 75 14.46 7.65 -8.56
C LEU A 75 14.27 6.22 -9.05
N ILE A 76 15.08 5.27 -8.55
CA ILE A 76 14.92 3.84 -8.85
C ILE A 76 13.52 3.36 -8.47
N ASN A 77 13.00 3.80 -7.33
CA ASN A 77 11.65 3.46 -6.89
C ASN A 77 10.58 3.90 -7.90
N ILE A 78 10.70 5.12 -8.42
CA ILE A 78 9.79 5.65 -9.46
C ILE A 78 9.92 4.84 -10.75
N VAL A 79 11.15 4.56 -11.19
CA VAL A 79 11.40 3.80 -12.43
C VAL A 79 10.84 2.38 -12.34
N ILE A 80 10.96 1.70 -11.20
CA ILE A 80 10.42 0.34 -10.99
C ILE A 80 8.89 0.30 -11.14
N VAL A 81 8.17 1.38 -10.82
CA VAL A 81 6.71 1.40 -10.95
C VAL A 81 6.24 1.71 -12.39
N MET A 82 7.08 2.36 -13.21
CA MET A 82 6.69 2.80 -14.57
C MET A 82 6.17 1.69 -15.49
N PRO A 83 6.75 0.46 -15.54
CA PRO A 83 6.23 -0.61 -16.38
C PRO A 83 4.78 -0.99 -16.09
N ILE A 84 4.32 -0.84 -14.84
CA ILE A 84 2.90 -1.07 -14.47
C ILE A 84 1.99 -0.11 -15.24
N ASN A 85 2.39 1.15 -15.38
CA ASN A 85 1.63 2.15 -16.12
C ASN A 85 1.66 1.92 -17.61
N VAL A 86 2.80 1.54 -18.17
CA VAL A 86 2.94 1.26 -19.60
C VAL A 86 2.07 0.06 -19.99
N PHE A 87 2.19 -1.06 -19.26
CA PHE A 87 1.38 -2.25 -19.52
C PHE A 87 -0.09 -2.01 -19.20
N GLY A 88 -0.40 -1.28 -18.13
CA GLY A 88 -1.76 -0.91 -17.78
C GLY A 88 -2.43 -0.05 -18.86
N TYR A 89 -1.76 0.99 -19.33
CA TYR A 89 -2.28 1.84 -20.41
C TYR A 89 -2.57 1.03 -21.67
N GLN A 90 -1.62 0.19 -22.10
CA GLN A 90 -1.80 -0.67 -23.26
C GLN A 90 -2.91 -1.71 -23.05
N ALA A 91 -3.09 -2.22 -21.83
CA ALA A 91 -4.17 -3.15 -21.50
C ALA A 91 -5.56 -2.52 -21.57
N PHE A 92 -5.68 -1.23 -21.22
CA PHE A 92 -6.95 -0.53 -21.12
C PHE A 92 -7.34 0.24 -22.39
N VAL A 93 -6.38 0.67 -23.21
CA VAL A 93 -6.66 1.44 -24.44
C VAL A 93 -7.21 0.57 -25.58
N THR A 94 -6.89 -0.73 -25.59
CA THR A 94 -7.26 -1.64 -26.70
C THR A 94 -8.75 -1.99 -26.73
N GLU A 95 -9.50 -1.73 -25.65
CA GLU A 95 -10.88 -2.18 -25.53
C GLU A 95 -11.84 -1.03 -25.21
N SER A 96 -12.34 -0.35 -26.25
CA SER A 96 -13.53 0.50 -26.17
C SER A 96 -14.25 0.39 -27.52
N PRO A 97 -15.50 -0.14 -27.62
CA PRO A 97 -16.67 0.53 -27.04
C PRO A 97 -17.90 -0.39 -26.73
N LYS A 98 -17.77 -1.62 -26.20
CA LYS A 98 -18.96 -2.42 -25.77
C LYS A 98 -19.41 -2.08 -24.33
N TYR A 99 -19.38 -0.79 -24.01
CA TYR A 99 -19.14 -0.27 -22.65
C TYR A 99 -20.38 -0.10 -21.76
N ASP A 100 -21.61 -0.04 -22.28
CA ASP A 100 -22.75 0.41 -21.45
C ASP A 100 -23.52 -0.73 -20.74
N SER A 101 -23.84 -1.82 -21.44
CA SER A 101 -24.85 -2.78 -20.92
C SER A 101 -24.38 -3.60 -19.71
N ASN A 102 -23.14 -4.09 -19.72
CA ASN A 102 -22.57 -4.85 -18.59
C ASN A 102 -22.21 -3.97 -17.38
N LEU A 103 -21.93 -2.70 -17.65
CA LEU A 103 -21.52 -1.71 -16.67
C LEU A 103 -22.73 -1.18 -15.89
N ILE A 104 -23.87 -0.99 -16.57
CA ILE A 104 -25.18 -0.74 -15.96
C ILE A 104 -25.59 -1.90 -15.03
N LEU A 105 -25.27 -3.15 -15.39
CA LEU A 105 -25.59 -4.33 -14.57
C LEU A 105 -24.71 -4.43 -13.31
N LEU A 106 -23.42 -4.10 -13.43
CA LEU A 106 -22.46 -4.01 -12.32
C LEU A 106 -22.85 -2.90 -11.33
N ASP A 107 -23.19 -1.72 -11.85
CA ASP A 107 -23.51 -0.54 -11.06
C ASP A 107 -24.83 -0.70 -10.28
N LYS A 108 -25.81 -1.42 -10.83
CA LYS A 108 -27.08 -1.75 -10.15
C LYS A 108 -26.95 -2.79 -9.02
N ARG A 109 -25.98 -3.70 -9.09
CA ARG A 109 -25.87 -4.84 -8.15
C ARG A 109 -24.96 -4.60 -6.97
N ILE A 110 -23.91 -3.81 -7.14
CA ILE A 110 -22.87 -3.66 -6.12
C ILE A 110 -23.13 -2.44 -5.22
N TRP A 111 -23.88 -1.44 -5.69
CA TRP A 111 -23.97 -0.15 -5.00
C TRP A 111 -25.38 0.45 -5.00
N PHE A 112 -25.85 0.80 -3.81
CA PHE A 112 -27.23 1.25 -3.56
C PHE A 112 -27.45 2.76 -3.72
N ASN A 113 -26.39 3.56 -3.93
CA ASN A 113 -26.49 5.02 -3.94
C ASN A 113 -26.35 5.61 -5.36
N LYS A 114 -27.47 6.07 -5.92
CA LYS A 114 -27.57 6.68 -7.26
C LYS A 114 -26.75 7.97 -7.40
N GLU A 115 -26.56 8.74 -6.33
CA GLU A 115 -25.80 9.99 -6.37
C GLU A 115 -24.29 9.75 -6.50
N ILE A 116 -23.77 8.70 -5.86
CA ILE A 116 -22.35 8.35 -5.94
C ILE A 116 -22.00 7.81 -7.33
N ASN A 117 -22.92 7.10 -7.98
CA ASN A 117 -22.73 6.56 -9.33
C ASN A 117 -22.48 7.68 -10.38
N LYS A 118 -22.93 8.90 -10.08
CA LYS A 118 -22.71 10.10 -10.89
C LYS A 118 -21.22 10.43 -11.09
N TYR A 119 -20.33 10.00 -10.20
CA TYR A 119 -18.91 10.36 -10.21
C TYR A 119 -17.97 9.17 -10.47
N ARG A 120 -18.51 8.01 -10.87
CA ARG A 120 -17.72 6.80 -11.08
C ARG A 120 -17.29 6.63 -12.52
N LEU A 121 -16.06 6.17 -12.66
CA LEU A 121 -15.37 5.97 -13.91
C LEU A 121 -14.85 4.54 -13.91
N PHE A 122 -15.07 3.82 -15.00
CA PHE A 122 -14.71 2.41 -15.11
C PHE A 122 -13.78 2.23 -16.28
N VAL A 123 -12.75 1.42 -16.07
CA VAL A 123 -11.83 1.01 -17.12
C VAL A 123 -11.77 -0.50 -17.12
N MET A 124 -12.03 -1.14 -18.25
CA MET A 124 -12.05 -2.58 -18.37
C MET A 124 -10.84 -3.08 -19.15
N ALA A 125 -10.24 -4.17 -18.70
CA ALA A 125 -9.29 -4.96 -19.47
C ALA A 125 -9.77 -6.41 -19.58
N ASN A 126 -9.72 -6.97 -20.77
CA ASN A 126 -9.95 -8.39 -21.00
C ASN A 126 -8.77 -9.22 -20.55
N LYS A 127 -9.09 -10.32 -19.86
CA LYS A 127 -8.13 -11.31 -19.39
C LYS A 127 -7.27 -11.93 -20.50
N LYS A 128 -7.76 -11.96 -21.74
CA LYS A 128 -7.01 -12.45 -22.89
C LYS A 128 -5.93 -11.47 -23.36
N ASN A 129 -6.02 -10.19 -22.98
CA ASN A 129 -5.03 -9.19 -23.35
C ASN A 129 -3.66 -9.54 -22.76
N ILE A 130 -2.64 -9.61 -23.63
CA ILE A 130 -1.27 -9.94 -23.22
C ILE A 130 -0.69 -8.89 -22.27
N TYR A 131 -0.98 -7.60 -22.50
CA TYR A 131 -0.50 -6.50 -21.67
C TYR A 131 -1.07 -6.57 -20.25
N TYR A 132 -2.33 -7.02 -20.12
CA TYR A 132 -2.93 -7.26 -18.81
C TYR A 132 -2.19 -8.37 -18.04
N LYS A 133 -1.90 -9.49 -18.70
CA LYS A 133 -1.13 -10.59 -18.08
C LYS A 133 0.28 -10.15 -17.67
N LEU A 134 0.95 -9.39 -18.54
CA LEU A 134 2.27 -8.81 -18.25
C LEU A 134 2.21 -7.85 -17.06
N MET A 135 1.21 -6.97 -16.99
CA MET A 135 1.01 -6.06 -15.87
C MET A 135 0.86 -6.81 -14.55
N ILE A 136 -0.05 -7.79 -14.48
CA ILE A 136 -0.30 -8.58 -13.26
C ILE A 136 0.93 -9.41 -12.87
N SER A 137 1.60 -10.04 -13.83
CA SER A 137 2.82 -10.80 -13.58
C SER A 137 3.94 -9.91 -13.03
N TYR A 138 4.11 -8.72 -13.62
CA TYR A 138 5.10 -7.74 -13.17
C TYR A 138 4.81 -7.25 -11.74
N ILE A 139 3.55 -6.91 -11.43
CA ILE A 139 3.11 -6.54 -10.08
C ILE A 139 3.50 -7.63 -9.07
N PHE A 140 3.23 -8.90 -9.39
CA PHE A 140 3.55 -10.03 -8.52
C PHE A 140 5.07 -10.14 -8.28
N ILE A 141 5.88 -10.05 -9.34
CA ILE A 141 7.34 -10.10 -9.27
C ILE A 141 7.87 -8.96 -8.39
N VAL A 142 7.40 -7.73 -8.58
CA VAL A 142 7.83 -6.56 -7.79
C VAL A 142 7.49 -6.75 -6.32
N ILE A 143 6.27 -7.20 -6.00
CA ILE A 143 5.85 -7.46 -4.62
C ILE A 143 6.75 -8.53 -3.97
N CYS A 144 6.99 -9.65 -4.65
CA CYS A 144 7.88 -10.70 -4.15
C CYS A 144 9.29 -10.17 -3.90
N ALA A 145 9.86 -9.42 -4.86
CA ALA A 145 11.20 -8.85 -4.73
C ALA A 145 11.30 -7.87 -3.54
N VAL A 146 10.31 -6.98 -3.38
CA VAL A 146 10.19 -6.04 -2.27
C VAL A 146 10.26 -6.77 -0.92
N TYR A 147 9.47 -7.84 -0.74
CA TYR A 147 9.45 -8.58 0.52
C TYR A 147 10.71 -9.41 0.75
N ILE A 148 11.33 -9.96 -0.29
CA ILE A 148 12.63 -10.63 -0.18
C ILE A 148 13.69 -9.66 0.36
N VAL A 149 13.75 -8.44 -0.18
CA VAL A 149 14.68 -7.39 0.29
C VAL A 149 14.41 -7.03 1.75
N ILE A 150 13.14 -6.80 2.12
CA ILE A 150 12.76 -6.48 3.51
C ILE A 150 13.21 -7.58 4.47
N ILE A 151 12.90 -8.85 4.17
CA ILE A 151 13.24 -10.00 5.01
C ILE A 151 14.75 -10.14 5.13
N PHE A 152 15.47 -10.06 4.01
CA PHE A 152 16.92 -10.17 3.98
C PHE A 152 17.60 -9.07 4.81
N SER A 153 17.26 -7.79 4.55
CA SER A 153 17.82 -6.65 5.26
C SER A 153 17.49 -6.71 6.75
N SER A 154 16.25 -7.05 7.11
CA SER A 154 15.82 -7.20 8.51
C SER A 154 16.59 -8.30 9.24
N TYR A 155 16.75 -9.47 8.59
CA TYR A 155 17.47 -10.59 9.17
C TYR A 155 18.94 -10.27 9.39
N ALA A 156 19.59 -9.65 8.41
CA ALA A 156 21.00 -9.27 8.50
C ALA A 156 21.25 -8.23 9.61
N VAL A 157 20.38 -7.22 9.74
CA VAL A 157 20.44 -6.23 10.83
C VAL A 157 20.28 -6.90 12.19
N LYS A 158 19.25 -7.76 12.36
CA LYS A 158 19.03 -8.50 13.62
C LYS A 158 20.24 -9.36 14.00
N ARG A 159 20.83 -10.06 13.03
CA ARG A 159 22.01 -10.91 13.24
C ARG A 159 23.22 -10.09 13.70
N LYS A 160 23.47 -8.93 13.09
CA LYS A 160 24.60 -8.06 13.46
C LYS A 160 24.40 -7.44 14.86
N LEU A 161 23.20 -6.95 15.17
CA LEU A 161 22.87 -6.41 16.50
C LEU A 161 23.01 -7.46 17.61
N LYS A 162 22.54 -8.70 17.37
CA LYS A 162 22.67 -9.81 18.33
C LYS A 162 24.13 -10.22 18.58
N LYS A 163 25.00 -10.10 17.57
CA LYS A 163 26.45 -10.32 17.75
C LYS A 163 27.08 -9.19 18.56
N ALA A 164 26.76 -7.94 18.24
CA ALA A 164 27.30 -6.77 18.95
C ALA A 164 26.87 -6.73 20.43
N SER A 165 25.64 -7.16 20.75
CA SER A 165 25.15 -7.21 22.13
C SER A 165 25.82 -8.27 23.00
N ARG A 166 26.39 -9.33 22.40
CA ARG A 166 27.08 -10.40 23.15
C ARG A 166 28.52 -10.04 23.52
N ILE A 167 29.16 -9.17 22.74
CA ILE A 167 30.60 -8.88 22.87
C ILE A 167 30.85 -7.68 23.79
N ASN A 168 29.89 -6.73 23.89
CA ASN A 168 30.09 -5.49 24.63
C ASN A 168 29.22 -5.40 25.89
N THR A 169 29.88 -5.49 27.06
CA THR A 169 29.29 -5.36 28.41
C THR A 169 29.04 -3.91 28.85
N TRP A 170 29.42 -2.92 28.04
CA TRP A 170 29.28 -1.51 28.39
C TRP A 170 27.82 -1.03 28.31
N ASN A 171 27.28 -0.58 29.46
CA ASN A 171 25.89 -0.10 29.64
C ASN A 171 25.40 0.88 28.55
N ARG A 172 26.27 1.75 28.01
CA ARG A 172 25.92 2.73 26.97
C ARG A 172 25.64 2.07 25.61
N ILE A 173 26.44 1.06 25.24
CA ILE A 173 26.27 0.30 23.99
C ILE A 173 25.01 -0.57 24.05
N GLN A 174 24.73 -1.13 25.23
CA GLN A 174 23.51 -1.91 25.46
C GLN A 174 22.23 -1.05 25.33
N LYS A 175 22.24 0.19 25.85
CA LYS A 175 21.13 1.13 25.67
C LYS A 175 20.89 1.48 24.20
N LEU A 176 21.96 1.71 23.44
CA LEU A 176 21.87 2.04 22.01
C LEU A 176 21.39 0.83 21.18
N ASN A 177 21.84 -0.38 21.53
CA ASN A 177 21.35 -1.62 20.93
C ASN A 177 19.86 -1.85 21.21
N ASN A 178 19.39 -1.58 22.43
CA ASN A 178 17.97 -1.70 22.78
C ASN A 178 17.10 -0.73 21.95
N ILE A 179 17.56 0.50 21.75
CA ILE A 179 16.88 1.48 20.89
C ILE A 179 16.86 0.97 19.43
N ASN A 180 17.99 0.51 18.89
CA ASN A 180 18.05 -0.01 17.53
C ASN A 180 17.14 -1.22 17.32
N HIS A 181 17.08 -2.13 18.30
CA HIS A 181 16.19 -3.28 18.29
C HIS A 181 14.72 -2.86 18.30
N GLN A 182 14.36 -1.89 19.15
CA GLN A 182 13.01 -1.33 19.17
C GLN A 182 12.65 -0.78 17.79
N ILE A 183 13.46 0.11 17.22
CA ILE A 183 13.08 0.72 15.94
C ILE A 183 13.06 -0.32 14.80
N ASN A 184 13.94 -1.33 14.83
CA ASN A 184 13.89 -2.41 13.85
C ASN A 184 12.59 -3.23 13.95
N ASN A 185 12.09 -3.46 15.16
CA ASN A 185 10.80 -4.12 15.37
C ASN A 185 9.64 -3.23 14.90
N ILE A 186 9.69 -1.92 15.17
CA ILE A 186 8.67 -0.97 14.70
C ILE A 186 8.59 -1.00 13.17
N LEU A 187 9.72 -0.87 12.49
CA LEU A 187 9.77 -0.92 11.02
C LEU A 187 9.30 -2.26 10.49
N PHE A 188 9.69 -3.37 11.14
CA PHE A 188 9.22 -4.69 10.74
C PHE A 188 7.69 -4.82 10.86
N ILE A 189 7.10 -4.30 11.95
CA ILE A 189 5.64 -4.26 12.12
C ILE A 189 5.01 -3.36 11.04
N GLN A 190 5.57 -2.19 10.76
CA GLN A 190 5.09 -1.33 9.68
C GLN A 190 5.15 -2.01 8.32
N ALA A 191 6.20 -2.80 8.03
CA ALA A 191 6.29 -3.58 6.79
C ALA A 191 5.30 -4.76 6.72
N LEU A 192 4.85 -5.26 7.87
CA LEU A 192 3.78 -6.26 7.94
C LEU A 192 2.40 -5.64 7.65
N ILE A 193 2.20 -4.33 7.83
CA ILE A 193 0.89 -3.69 7.59
C ILE A 193 0.46 -3.87 6.12
N PRO A 194 1.25 -3.50 5.10
CA PRO A 194 0.89 -3.79 3.71
C PRO A 194 0.71 -5.29 3.44
N LEU A 195 1.43 -6.17 4.14
CA LEU A 195 1.28 -7.63 3.94
C LEU A 195 -0.09 -8.11 4.44
N ILE A 196 -0.47 -7.68 5.63
CA ILE A 196 -1.72 -8.08 6.30
C ILE A 196 -2.93 -7.40 5.68
N PHE A 197 -2.82 -6.14 5.27
CA PHE A 197 -3.95 -5.34 4.78
C PHE A 197 -4.06 -5.27 3.26
N ILE A 198 -3.00 -5.59 2.51
CA ILE A 198 -3.03 -5.66 1.05
C ILE A 198 -2.83 -7.10 0.61
N LEU A 199 -1.66 -7.69 0.84
CA LEU A 199 -1.29 -8.94 0.18
C LEU A 199 -2.22 -10.10 0.54
N ILE A 200 -2.48 -10.33 1.83
CA ILE A 200 -3.33 -11.44 2.30
C ILE A 200 -4.77 -11.26 1.79
N PRO A 201 -5.46 -10.13 2.02
CA PRO A 201 -6.82 -9.91 1.54
C PRO A 201 -6.93 -10.00 0.02
N TYR A 202 -6.00 -9.42 -0.73
CA TYR A 202 -6.03 -9.49 -2.18
C TYR A 202 -5.77 -10.90 -2.70
N SER A 203 -4.83 -11.64 -2.11
CA SER A 203 -4.56 -13.02 -2.49
C SER A 203 -5.78 -13.90 -2.20
N PHE A 204 -6.39 -13.74 -1.03
CA PHE A 204 -7.65 -14.38 -0.68
C PHE A 204 -8.75 -14.06 -1.70
N TRP A 205 -8.92 -12.77 -2.04
CA TRP A 205 -9.89 -12.32 -3.04
C TRP A 205 -9.63 -12.91 -4.43
N LEU A 206 -8.38 -12.91 -4.89
CA LEU A 206 -7.99 -13.54 -6.15
C LEU A 206 -8.30 -15.04 -6.16
N ILE A 207 -8.02 -15.75 -5.07
CA ILE A 207 -8.37 -17.17 -4.92
C ILE A 207 -9.89 -17.35 -5.00
N CYS A 208 -10.67 -16.54 -4.27
CA CYS A 208 -12.12 -16.62 -4.32
C CYS A 208 -12.66 -16.33 -5.73
N ILE A 209 -12.04 -15.42 -6.47
CA ILE A 209 -12.40 -15.08 -7.85
C ILE A 209 -12.14 -16.31 -8.75
N ILE A 210 -10.97 -16.93 -8.63
CA ILE A 210 -10.61 -18.15 -9.37
C ILE A 210 -11.61 -19.28 -9.08
N LEU A 211 -12.00 -19.43 -7.81
CA LEU A 211 -12.99 -20.42 -7.35
C LEU A 211 -14.44 -20.01 -7.64
N LYS A 212 -14.68 -18.86 -8.28
CA LYS A 212 -16.00 -18.32 -8.65
C LYS A 212 -16.99 -18.26 -7.48
N VAL A 213 -16.51 -17.87 -6.30
CA VAL A 213 -17.33 -17.91 -5.09
C VAL A 213 -18.43 -16.84 -5.12
N ARG A 214 -19.69 -17.24 -4.89
CA ARG A 214 -20.87 -16.37 -5.04
C ARG A 214 -20.91 -15.18 -4.07
N PHE A 215 -20.33 -15.30 -2.87
CA PHE A 215 -20.37 -14.23 -1.88
C PHE A 215 -19.58 -12.98 -2.32
N LEU A 216 -18.65 -13.10 -3.26
CA LEU A 216 -17.85 -11.96 -3.73
C LEU A 216 -18.72 -10.82 -4.30
N ASN A 217 -19.89 -11.14 -4.84
CA ASN A 217 -20.82 -10.13 -5.34
C ASN A 217 -21.35 -9.21 -4.22
N ILE A 218 -21.45 -9.72 -3.00
CA ILE A 218 -21.96 -8.99 -1.82
C ILE A 218 -20.81 -8.31 -1.08
N PHE A 219 -19.67 -8.99 -0.95
CA PHE A 219 -18.56 -8.54 -0.11
C PHE A 219 -17.51 -7.69 -0.85
N SER A 220 -17.61 -7.49 -2.17
CA SER A 220 -16.61 -6.71 -2.92
C SER A 220 -16.43 -5.27 -2.43
N PRO A 221 -17.47 -4.55 -1.95
CA PRO A 221 -17.28 -3.24 -1.31
C PRO A 221 -16.39 -3.27 -0.06
N LEU A 222 -16.34 -4.38 0.68
CA LEU A 222 -15.55 -4.48 1.91
C LEU A 222 -14.04 -4.50 1.62
N LEU A 223 -13.62 -5.00 0.45
CA LEU A 223 -12.23 -4.89 0.01
C LEU A 223 -11.80 -3.41 -0.05
N TRP A 224 -12.67 -2.55 -0.57
CA TRP A 224 -12.39 -1.12 -0.67
C TRP A 224 -12.27 -0.44 0.69
N ILE A 225 -13.19 -0.75 1.61
CA ILE A 225 -13.12 -0.26 2.99
C ILE A 225 -11.80 -0.68 3.62
N HIS A 226 -11.38 -1.93 3.41
CA HIS A 226 -10.15 -2.45 3.98
C HIS A 226 -8.89 -1.73 3.47
N ILE A 227 -8.80 -1.47 2.17
CA ILE A 227 -7.66 -0.74 1.57
C ILE A 227 -7.63 0.72 2.05
N SER A 228 -8.79 1.36 2.11
CA SER A 228 -8.90 2.76 2.52
C SER A 228 -8.48 2.98 3.98
N TRP A 229 -8.48 1.91 4.77
CA TRP A 229 -8.02 1.93 6.16
C TRP A 229 -6.50 1.82 6.32
N ILE A 230 -5.74 1.49 5.27
CA ILE A 230 -4.28 1.29 5.38
C ILE A 230 -3.56 2.52 5.95
N PRO A 231 -3.78 3.76 5.44
CA PRO A 231 -3.10 4.94 5.99
C PRO A 231 -3.47 5.17 7.47
N THR A 232 -4.73 4.91 7.84
CA THR A 232 -5.21 5.03 9.21
C THR A 232 -4.52 4.02 10.12
N VAL A 233 -4.44 2.76 9.71
CA VAL A 233 -3.77 1.70 10.47
C VAL A 233 -2.27 1.98 10.58
N GLU A 234 -1.63 2.48 9.54
CA GLU A 234 -0.22 2.86 9.55
C GLU A 234 0.05 4.02 10.53
N ALA A 235 -0.80 5.04 10.52
CA ALA A 235 -0.73 6.16 11.47
C ALA A 235 -0.93 5.68 12.91
N ILE A 236 -1.96 4.86 13.15
CA ILE A 236 -2.25 4.26 14.46
C ILE A 236 -1.06 3.41 14.94
N ALA A 237 -0.54 2.53 14.08
CA ALA A 237 0.61 1.70 14.41
C ALA A 237 1.82 2.57 14.77
N THR A 238 2.09 3.62 14.01
CA THR A 238 3.19 4.55 14.29
C THR A 238 3.01 5.23 15.65
N ILE A 239 1.80 5.72 15.96
CA ILE A 239 1.47 6.34 17.25
C ILE A 239 1.72 5.38 18.41
N PHE A 240 1.28 4.13 18.32
CA PHE A 240 1.41 3.15 19.41
C PHE A 240 2.82 2.58 19.54
N LEU A 241 3.54 2.43 18.42
CA LEU A 241 4.84 1.78 18.41
C LEU A 241 5.98 2.75 18.75
N VAL A 242 5.91 4.00 18.31
CA VAL A 242 6.96 4.99 18.52
C VAL A 242 6.79 5.67 19.88
N LYS A 243 7.82 5.57 20.72
CA LYS A 243 7.79 6.03 22.11
C LYS A 243 7.57 7.54 22.24
N GLU A 244 8.14 8.30 21.32
CA GLU A 244 8.11 9.77 21.27
C GLU A 244 6.67 10.25 21.03
N PHE A 245 5.94 9.62 20.10
CA PHE A 245 4.53 9.92 19.86
C PHE A 245 3.65 9.61 21.07
N ARG A 246 3.83 8.45 21.71
CA ARG A 246 3.11 8.11 22.95
C ARG A 246 3.35 9.13 24.06
N LYS A 247 4.60 9.56 24.25
CA LYS A 247 4.94 10.61 25.23
C LYS A 247 4.28 11.95 24.87
N GLY A 248 4.27 12.32 23.59
CA GLY A 248 3.61 13.52 23.09
C GLY A 248 2.11 13.52 23.41
N ILE A 249 1.42 12.42 23.10
CA ILE A 249 -0.02 12.26 23.40
C ILE A 249 -0.28 12.29 24.91
N ALA A 250 0.50 11.54 25.71
CA ALA A 250 0.35 11.56 27.16
C ALA A 250 0.55 12.96 27.75
N LYS A 251 1.53 13.72 27.24
CA LYS A 251 1.78 15.11 27.64
C LYS A 251 0.62 16.02 27.22
N PHE A 252 0.14 15.89 25.98
CA PHE A 252 -1.02 16.64 25.49
C PHE A 252 -2.27 16.40 26.35
N TRP A 253 -2.57 15.13 26.64
CA TRP A 253 -3.68 14.74 27.51
C TRP A 253 -3.53 15.32 28.93
N LYS A 254 -2.34 15.23 29.52
CA LYS A 254 -2.08 15.77 30.86
C LYS A 254 -2.21 17.29 30.93
N ILE A 255 -1.80 18.01 29.88
CA ILE A 255 -1.83 19.47 29.88
C ILE A 255 -3.22 20.00 29.53
N ASN A 256 -3.87 19.47 28.51
CA ASN A 256 -5.11 20.07 27.99
C ASN A 256 -6.35 19.49 28.64
N ILE A 257 -6.47 18.16 28.71
CA ILE A 257 -7.71 17.51 29.18
C ILE A 257 -7.79 17.51 30.71
N TYR A 258 -6.69 17.16 31.39
CA TYR A 258 -6.69 17.14 32.85
C TYR A 258 -6.78 18.54 33.46
N SER A 259 -6.15 19.56 32.86
CA SER A 259 -6.23 20.92 33.40
C SER A 259 -7.62 21.53 33.26
N GLU A 260 -8.32 21.24 32.16
CA GLU A 260 -9.67 21.71 31.87
C GLU A 260 -10.70 21.07 32.82
N ILE A 261 -10.62 19.75 33.05
CA ILE A 261 -11.46 19.06 34.03
C ILE A 261 -11.28 19.62 35.45
N THR A 262 -10.04 19.90 35.87
CA THR A 262 -9.78 20.49 37.20
C THR A 262 -10.20 21.95 37.33
N ARG A 263 -10.39 22.68 36.23
CA ARG A 263 -10.90 24.05 36.22
C ARG A 263 -12.41 24.11 36.33
N ILE A 264 -13.12 23.14 35.73
CA ILE A 264 -14.59 23.05 35.76
C ILE A 264 -15.08 22.57 37.15
N SER A 265 -14.25 21.85 37.90
CA SER A 265 -14.57 21.34 39.23
C SER A 265 -14.25 22.30 40.39
N ARG A 266 -13.92 23.57 40.12
CA ARG A 266 -13.69 24.63 41.11
C ARG A 266 -14.74 25.71 40.93
#